data_AF-A0A2N2MG97-F1
#
_entry.id   AF-A0A2N2MG97-F1
#
_cell.length_a   1.000
_cell.length_b   1.000
_cell.length_c   1.000
_cell.angle_alpha   90.00
_cell.angle_beta   90.00
_cell.angle_gamma   90.00
#
_symmetry.space_group_name_H-M   'P 1'
#
loop_
_entity.id
_entity.type
_entity.pdbx_description
1 polymer ?
#
loop_
_entity_poly.entity_id
_entity_poly.type
_entity_poly.pdbx_seq_one_letter_code
_entity_poly.pdbx_strand_id
1 'polypeptide(L)'
;MPKYNQYQTNTTPVKEKPKIHPVWRGIGCVMIVIIPFFSYFTANFLIKSREAFPWVLIPQDLVFSQLKDSLFWVKIFYTVVIALILFLLMGIITFVIDKFFGPPKRGPYDVK
;
A
#
# COMPACT_ATOMS: atom_id res chain seq x y z
N MET A 1 -26.71 -41.17 -37.99
CA MET A 1 -25.38 -40.55 -38.19
C MET A 1 -25.60 -39.35 -39.11
N PRO A 2 -25.09 -38.12 -38.83
CA PRO A 2 -24.06 -37.68 -37.86
C PRO A 2 -24.66 -36.79 -36.74
N LYS A 3 -24.40 -36.83 -35.43
CA LYS A 3 -23.31 -37.24 -34.51
C LYS A 3 -22.01 -36.41 -34.52
N TYR A 4 -22.01 -35.23 -35.13
CA TYR A 4 -20.93 -34.25 -34.94
C TYR A 4 -21.53 -32.85 -34.83
N ASN A 5 -22.31 -32.60 -33.78
CA ASN A 5 -22.58 -31.23 -33.38
C ASN A 5 -21.27 -30.73 -32.80
N GLN A 6 -20.55 -29.96 -33.61
CA GLN A 6 -19.22 -29.45 -33.31
C GLN A 6 -19.30 -28.75 -31.96
N TYR A 7 -18.38 -29.14 -31.07
CA TYR A 7 -18.05 -28.37 -29.88
C TYR A 7 -17.69 -26.96 -30.34
N GLN A 8 -18.68 -26.05 -30.38
CA GLN A 8 -18.42 -24.64 -30.24
C GLN A 8 -17.89 -24.50 -28.82
N THR A 9 -16.59 -24.69 -28.67
CA THR A 9 -15.86 -24.10 -27.56
C THR A 9 -16.08 -22.61 -27.71
N ASN A 10 -17.14 -22.13 -27.06
CA ASN A 10 -17.28 -20.74 -26.69
C ASN A 10 -16.07 -20.46 -25.80
N THR A 11 -14.93 -20.17 -26.41
CA THR A 11 -13.80 -19.52 -25.77
C THR A 11 -14.36 -18.20 -25.32
N THR A 12 -14.88 -18.18 -24.09
CA THR A 12 -15.27 -16.96 -23.39
C THR A 12 -14.17 -15.95 -23.67
N PRO A 13 -14.46 -14.79 -24.27
CA PRO A 13 -13.43 -13.82 -24.61
C PRO A 13 -12.67 -13.56 -23.32
N VAL A 14 -11.37 -13.88 -23.34
CA VAL A 14 -10.49 -13.71 -22.19
C VAL A 14 -10.62 -12.24 -21.82
N LYS A 15 -11.29 -11.94 -20.70
CA LYS A 15 -11.45 -10.57 -20.20
C LYS A 15 -10.07 -9.95 -20.23
N GLU A 16 -9.89 -8.97 -21.10
CA GLU A 16 -8.64 -8.22 -21.15
C GLU A 16 -8.41 -7.69 -19.74
N LYS A 17 -7.31 -8.12 -19.12
CA LYS A 17 -6.93 -7.64 -17.79
C LYS A 17 -6.88 -6.12 -17.89
N PRO A 18 -7.55 -5.38 -16.99
CA PRO A 18 -7.49 -3.93 -17.03
C PRO A 18 -6.01 -3.53 -16.99
N LYS A 19 -5.57 -2.83 -18.03
CA LYS A 19 -4.18 -2.35 -18.12
C LYS A 19 -4.02 -1.32 -17.01
N ILE A 20 -3.27 -1.69 -15.96
CA ILE A 20 -2.92 -0.75 -14.88
C ILE A 20 -2.20 0.42 -15.51
N HIS A 21 -2.72 1.63 -15.31
CA HIS A 21 -2.15 2.84 -15.89
C HIS A 21 -0.71 3.02 -15.39
N PRO A 22 0.26 3.31 -16.29
CA PRO A 22 1.68 3.34 -15.97
C PRO A 22 2.04 4.37 -14.88
N VAL A 23 1.28 5.46 -14.78
CA VAL A 23 1.43 6.50 -13.75
C VAL A 23 1.23 5.91 -12.34
N TRP A 24 0.27 5.01 -12.15
CA TRP A 24 0.01 4.37 -10.87
C TRP A 24 1.11 3.38 -10.46
N ARG A 25 1.82 2.78 -11.42
CA ARG A 25 3.05 2.01 -11.11
C ARG A 25 4.20 2.93 -10.70
N GLY A 26 4.32 4.10 -11.32
CA GLY A 26 5.35 5.10 -11.01
C GLY A 26 5.22 5.66 -9.59
N ILE A 27 3.99 6.06 -9.20
CA ILE A 27 3.73 6.65 -7.87
C ILE A 27 4.09 5.66 -6.75
N GLY A 28 3.73 4.39 -6.90
CA GLY A 28 4.03 3.35 -5.91
C GLY A 28 5.53 3.10 -5.76
N CYS A 29 6.28 3.09 -6.86
CA CYS A 29 7.73 2.91 -6.83
C CYS A 29 8.44 4.04 -6.09
N VAL A 30 8.07 5.30 -6.36
CA VAL A 30 8.63 6.46 -5.68
C VAL A 30 8.30 6.42 -4.19
N MET A 31 7.06 6.05 -3.84
CA MET A 31 6.61 5.99 -2.44
C MET A 31 7.32 4.92 -1.60
N ILE A 32 7.76 3.81 -2.20
CA ILE A 32 8.55 2.78 -1.51
C ILE A 32 9.84 3.36 -0.91
N VAL A 33 10.39 4.41 -1.51
CA VAL A 33 11.61 5.07 -1.01
C VAL A 33 11.26 6.26 -0.11
N ILE A 34 10.30 7.08 -0.52
CA ILE A 34 9.95 8.31 0.20
C ILE A 34 9.30 8.01 1.56
N ILE A 35 8.37 7.05 1.64
CA ILE A 35 7.67 6.73 2.89
C ILE A 35 8.63 6.30 4.00
N PRO A 36 9.50 5.30 3.84
CA PRO A 36 10.38 4.87 4.93
C PRO A 36 11.35 5.98 5.35
N PHE A 37 11.80 6.80 4.41
CA PHE A 37 12.62 7.97 4.72
C PHE A 37 11.85 8.95 5.63
N PHE A 38 10.68 9.43 5.22
CA PHE A 38 9.87 10.34 6.03
C PHE A 38 9.41 9.72 7.36
N SER A 39 9.11 8.43 7.35
CA SER A 39 8.69 7.70 8.53
C SER A 39 9.78 7.69 9.60
N TYR A 40 11.03 7.50 9.21
CA TYR A 40 12.16 7.53 10.13
C TYR A 40 12.37 8.91 10.77
N PHE A 41 12.24 9.98 9.99
CA PHE A 41 12.30 11.34 10.53
C PHE A 41 11.15 11.62 11.50
N THR A 42 9.94 11.23 11.12
CA THR A 42 8.75 11.38 11.96
C THR A 42 8.88 10.59 13.26
N ALA A 43 9.35 9.34 13.21
CA ALA A 43 9.57 8.51 14.39
C ALA A 43 10.58 9.16 15.35
N ASN A 44 11.71 9.65 14.84
CA ASN A 44 12.70 10.35 15.65
C ASN A 44 12.14 11.64 16.27
N PHE A 45 11.39 12.42 15.50
CA PHE A 45 10.77 13.65 15.97
C PHE A 45 9.73 13.37 17.06
N LEU A 46 8.92 12.33 16.88
CA LEU A 46 7.87 11.93 17.81
C LEU A 46 8.44 11.47 19.16
N ILE A 47 9.53 10.70 19.14
CA ILE A 47 10.22 10.24 20.35
C ILE A 47 10.90 11.41 21.07
N LYS A 48 11.53 12.35 20.34
CA LYS A 48 12.15 13.54 20.93
C LYS A 48 11.12 14.51 21.52
N SER A 49 9.94 14.61 20.92
CA SER A 49 8.88 15.54 21.31
C SER A 49 7.87 14.90 22.27
N ARG A 50 8.29 13.92 23.08
CA ARG A 50 7.44 13.18 24.01
C ARG A 50 6.68 14.09 24.98
N GLU A 51 7.30 15.18 25.42
CA GLU A 51 6.68 16.15 26.33
C GLU A 51 5.44 16.81 25.72
N ALA A 52 5.44 17.03 24.40
CA ALA A 52 4.29 17.55 23.67
C ALA A 52 3.23 16.48 23.37
N PHE A 53 3.63 15.20 23.35
CA PHE A 53 2.80 14.08 22.93
C PHE A 53 2.80 12.95 23.98
N PRO A 54 2.05 13.11 25.09
CA PRO A 54 2.03 12.14 26.19
C PRO A 54 1.48 10.75 25.80
N TRP A 55 0.72 10.67 24.70
CA TRP A 55 0.20 9.43 24.13
C TRP A 55 1.27 8.52 23.51
N VAL A 56 2.49 9.03 23.29
CA VAL A 56 3.61 8.27 22.74
C VAL A 56 4.34 7.55 23.87
N LEU A 57 3.90 6.31 24.14
CA LEU A 57 4.44 5.46 25.19
C LEU A 57 5.63 4.67 24.67
N ILE A 58 6.81 4.87 25.27
CA ILE A 58 8.02 4.10 24.92
C ILE A 58 7.95 2.74 25.64
N PRO A 59 7.80 1.62 24.91
CA PRO A 59 7.82 0.30 25.53
C PRO A 59 9.23 0.00 26.03
N GLN A 60 9.36 -0.25 27.33
CA GLN A 60 10.66 -0.54 27.94
C GLN A 60 11.24 -1.88 27.48
N ASP A 61 10.39 -2.80 27.01
CA ASP A 61 10.80 -4.10 26.47
C ASP A 61 11.65 -3.99 25.19
N LEU A 62 11.51 -2.87 24.46
CA LEU A 62 12.31 -2.59 23.26
C LEU A 62 13.55 -1.75 23.57
N VAL A 63 13.76 -1.35 24.83
CA VAL A 63 14.90 -0.54 25.25
C VAL A 63 16.04 -1.48 25.65
N PHE A 64 17.01 -1.63 24.75
CA PHE A 64 18.23 -2.40 25.03
C PHE A 64 19.34 -1.47 25.46
N SER A 65 19.67 -1.49 26.76
CA SER A 65 20.70 -0.63 27.36
C SER A 65 22.14 -0.98 26.94
N GLN A 66 22.36 -2.14 26.31
CA GLN A 66 23.67 -2.60 25.86
C GLN A 66 24.13 -1.97 24.54
N LEU A 67 23.25 -1.26 23.83
CA LEU A 67 23.57 -0.57 22.57
C LEU A 67 23.94 0.89 22.83
N LYS A 68 24.83 1.44 21.97
CA LYS A 68 25.22 2.88 22.01
C LYS A 68 24.03 3.82 21.89
N ASP A 69 22.96 3.41 21.22
CA ASP A 69 21.67 4.09 21.17
C ASP A 69 20.60 3.17 21.75
N SER A 70 20.23 3.42 23.01
CA SER A 70 19.31 2.57 23.77
C SER A 70 17.89 2.53 23.17
N LEU A 71 17.52 3.52 22.36
CA LEU A 71 16.20 3.62 21.72
C LEU A 71 16.19 3.18 20.25
N PHE A 72 17.25 2.51 19.77
CA PHE A 72 17.36 2.12 18.37
C PHE A 72 16.16 1.25 17.90
N TRP A 73 15.81 0.22 18.66
CA TRP A 73 14.69 -0.67 18.34
C TRP A 73 13.34 0.05 18.42
N VAL A 74 13.18 0.94 19.40
CA VAL A 74 11.97 1.77 19.54
C VAL A 74 11.78 2.64 18.28
N LYS A 75 12.85 3.29 17.80
CA LYS A 75 12.82 4.11 16.57
C LYS A 75 12.41 3.28 15.35
N ILE A 76 12.97 2.07 15.19
CA ILE A 76 12.62 1.16 14.09
C ILE A 76 11.16 0.75 14.18
N PHE A 77 10.69 0.36 15.37
CA PHE A 77 9.31 -0.03 15.58
C PHE A 77 8.34 1.08 15.17
N TYR A 78 8.54 2.30 15.68
CA TYR A 78 7.72 3.45 15.27
C TYR A 78 7.83 3.77 13.79
N THR A 79 9.02 3.65 13.20
CA THR A 79 9.21 3.84 11.75
C THR A 79 8.39 2.84 10.94
N VAL A 80 8.33 1.58 11.35
CA VAL A 80 7.52 0.55 10.67
C VAL A 80 6.03 0.85 10.84
N VAL A 81 5.59 1.19 12.05
CA VAL A 81 4.18 1.51 12.33
C VAL A 81 3.73 2.74 11.52
N ILE A 82 4.48 3.83 11.55
CA ILE A 82 4.16 5.06 10.80
C ILE A 82 4.19 4.79 9.29
N ALA A 83 5.17 4.03 8.79
CA ALA A 83 5.24 3.68 7.38
C ALA A 83 4.01 2.87 6.95
N LEU A 84 3.60 1.88 7.75
CA LEU A 84 2.41 1.07 7.48
C LEU A 84 1.15 1.95 7.43
N ILE A 85 0.99 2.87 8.38
CA ILE A 85 -0.12 3.83 8.39
C ILE A 85 -0.12 4.69 7.11
N LEU A 86 1.04 5.20 6.69
CA LEU A 86 1.16 6.01 5.47
C LEU A 86 0.85 5.20 4.20
N PHE A 87 1.33 3.95 4.11
CA PHE A 87 0.99 3.05 3.01
C PHE A 87 -0.51 2.73 2.98
N LEU A 88 -1.11 2.49 4.14
CA LEU A 88 -2.55 2.22 4.26
C LEU A 88 -3.35 3.44 3.83
N LEU A 89 -2.98 4.63 4.31
CA LEU A 89 -3.62 5.89 3.94
C LEU A 89 -3.55 6.10 2.43
N MET A 90 -2.38 5.85 1.82
CA MET A 90 -2.27 5.93 0.37
C MET A 90 -3.13 4.89 -0.34
N GLY A 91 -3.16 3.65 0.13
CA GLY A 91 -4.01 2.60 -0.44
C GLY A 91 -5.50 2.96 -0.40
N ILE A 92 -5.95 3.64 0.66
CA ILE A 92 -7.30 4.20 0.72
C ILE A 92 -7.48 5.29 -0.34
N ILE A 93 -6.53 6.22 -0.46
CA ILE A 93 -6.58 7.28 -1.48
C ILE A 93 -6.66 6.67 -2.88
N THR A 94 -5.81 5.69 -3.19
CA THR A 94 -5.80 5.04 -4.51
C THR A 94 -7.13 4.36 -4.78
N PHE A 95 -7.67 3.63 -3.80
CA PHE A 95 -8.96 2.96 -3.91
C PHE A 95 -10.12 3.95 -4.13
N VAL A 96 -10.11 5.09 -3.44
CA VAL A 96 -11.12 6.13 -3.60
C VAL A 96 -11.02 6.75 -4.99
N ILE A 97 -9.82 7.08 -5.47
CA ILE A 97 -9.63 7.65 -6.80
C ILE A 97 -10.06 6.65 -7.88
N ASP A 98 -9.69 5.38 -7.75
CA ASP A 98 -10.13 4.34 -8.68
C ASP A 98 -11.65 4.14 -8.67
N LYS A 99 -12.30 4.34 -7.52
CA LYS A 99 -13.76 4.28 -7.42
C LYS A 99 -14.45 5.43 -8.15
N PHE A 100 -13.90 6.64 -8.08
CA PHE A 100 -14.52 7.84 -8.67
C PHE A 100 -14.14 8.08 -10.14
N PHE A 101 -12.88 7.82 -10.49
CA PHE A 101 -12.29 8.10 -11.81
C PHE A 101 -11.97 6.84 -12.61
N GLY A 102 -12.25 5.66 -12.07
CA GLY A 102 -12.03 4.40 -12.76
C GLY A 102 -12.95 4.24 -13.98
N PRO A 103 -12.47 3.59 -15.06
CA PRO A 103 -13.28 3.35 -16.24
C PRO A 103 -14.52 2.51 -15.86
N PRO A 104 -15.69 2.80 -16.46
CA PRO A 104 -16.87 1.97 -16.24
C PRO A 104 -16.55 0.53 -16.64
N LYS A 105 -16.92 -0.43 -15.78
CA LYS A 105 -16.76 -1.85 -16.09
C LYS A 105 -17.58 -2.14 -17.35
N ARG A 106 -16.92 -2.44 -18.46
CA ARG A 106 -17.58 -2.80 -19.72
C ARG A 106 -18.61 -3.90 -19.44
N GLY A 107 -19.87 -3.61 -19.77
CA GLY A 107 -20.97 -4.54 -19.61
C GLY A 107 -20.89 -5.68 -20.62
N PRO A 108 -21.65 -6.78 -20.42
CA PRO A 108 -21.67 -7.92 -21.34
C PRO A 108 -22.13 -7.57 -22.77
N TYR A 109 -22.73 -6.38 -22.97
CA TYR A 109 -23.19 -5.87 -24.27
C TYR A 109 -22.24 -4.85 -24.92
N ASP A 110 -21.09 -4.55 -24.30
CA ASP A 110 -20.08 -3.64 -24.85
C ASP A 110 -19.17 -4.41 -25.81
N VAL A 111 -19.75 -4.85 -26.93
CA VAL A 111 -19.07 -5.54 -28.04
C VAL A 111 -18.63 -4.52 -29.09
N LYS A 112 -17.38 -4.63 -29.55
CA LYS A 112 -16.85 -3.91 -30.71
C LYS A 112 -17.36 -4.52 -32.01
#